data_AF-A0AAD4EWP1-F1
#
_entry.id   AF-A0AAD4EWP1-F1
#
_cell.length_a   1.000
_cell.length_b   1.000
_cell.length_c   1.000
_cell.angle_alpha   90.00
_cell.angle_beta   90.00
_cell.angle_gamma   90.00
#
_symmetry.space_group_name_H-M   'P 1'
#
loop_
_entity.id
_entity.type
_entity.pdbx_description
1 polymer ?
#
loop_
_entity_poly.entity_id
_entity_poly.type
_entity_poly.pdbx_seq_one_letter_code
_entity_poly.pdbx_strand_id
1 'polypeptide(L)'
;MQLSEINSSLLPQLGCALWSWKLCSNCLAGISCADATCPAYNTTRLQRFYQFYIAIVSSYEDDAAGPDAIVLRTHEDLFQAILLLRQNPEKTRQEFGELLMRDSRSAGDVFRAITLAAKVLTMIDCSTSYLSTDRLEKGNSRICWKDDSAFGKYLQDLFPTQNHPIFSYPDSEAFADAKGELLGRKLRKHLNLKFRPTHDIRNHLRLNRRSNVLEIYHYTSFIKEQLKAANQDGIALLQSLVTTCSLDPDILRFEFSSIRRHGEENIAYIYLADRLSELHNELQNPRPRGGVWRWLERKSGARYMIMATLIGVVIAIVLGIASLATSVFQAWVAYQAWQHPVAPPSP
;
A
#
# COMPACT_ATOMS: atom_id res chain seq x y z
N MET A 1 12.78 -32.18 -3.57
CA MET A 1 12.96 -31.16 -4.62
C MET A 1 13.77 -30.03 -4.01
N GLN A 2 14.96 -29.78 -4.57
CA GLN A 2 15.81 -28.67 -4.13
C GLN A 2 15.06 -27.35 -4.27
N LEU A 3 15.41 -26.31 -3.50
CA LEU A 3 14.77 -24.99 -3.63
C LEU A 3 14.99 -24.35 -5.02
N SER A 4 16.10 -24.70 -5.67
CA SER A 4 16.40 -24.31 -7.05
C SER A 4 15.52 -25.02 -8.10
N GLU A 5 14.86 -26.13 -7.74
CA GLU A 5 14.06 -26.95 -8.66
C GLU A 5 12.59 -26.52 -8.62
N ILE A 6 12.16 -25.80 -9.65
CA ILE A 6 10.79 -25.29 -9.75
C ILE A 6 9.99 -26.16 -10.72
N ASN A 7 8.86 -26.71 -10.26
CA ASN A 7 7.96 -27.50 -11.11
C ASN A 7 6.47 -27.14 -10.92
N SER A 8 5.59 -27.70 -11.74
CA SER A 8 4.14 -27.42 -11.68
C SER A 8 3.43 -28.01 -10.45
N SER A 9 4.00 -29.02 -9.80
CA SER A 9 3.44 -29.68 -8.62
C SER A 9 3.67 -28.91 -7.31
N LEU A 10 4.57 -27.93 -7.32
CA LEU A 10 4.97 -27.17 -6.15
C LEU A 10 3.87 -26.27 -5.61
N LEU A 11 3.11 -25.61 -6.49
CA LEU A 11 2.08 -24.65 -6.08
C LEU A 11 0.93 -25.31 -5.29
N PRO A 12 0.38 -26.49 -5.71
CA PRO A 12 -0.54 -27.26 -4.86
C PRO A 12 0.01 -27.60 -3.48
N GLN A 13 1.27 -28.04 -3.38
CA GLN A 13 1.91 -28.40 -2.11
C GLN A 13 2.12 -27.18 -1.20
N LEU A 14 2.56 -26.06 -1.78
CA LEU A 14 2.65 -24.78 -1.08
C LEU A 14 1.27 -24.34 -0.56
N GLY A 15 0.20 -24.59 -1.31
CA GLY A 15 -1.17 -24.33 -0.87
C GLY A 15 -1.60 -25.19 0.33
N CYS A 16 -1.11 -26.44 0.44
CA CYS A 16 -1.30 -27.25 1.64
C CYS A 16 -0.63 -26.61 2.87
N ALA A 17 0.62 -26.15 2.73
CA ALA A 17 1.35 -25.53 3.83
C ALA A 17 0.74 -24.19 4.27
N LEU A 18 0.38 -23.33 3.32
CA LEU A 18 -0.14 -21.99 3.58
C LEU A 18 -1.61 -22.00 4.04
N TRP A 19 -2.46 -22.71 3.30
CA TRP A 19 -3.92 -22.59 3.42
C TRP A 19 -4.61 -23.87 3.84
N SER A 20 -3.84 -24.91 4.21
CA SER A 20 -4.38 -26.22 4.59
C SER A 20 -5.29 -26.83 3.52
N TRP A 21 -4.93 -26.63 2.24
CA TRP A 21 -5.68 -27.23 1.12
C TRP A 21 -5.79 -28.76 1.26
N LYS A 22 -6.99 -29.28 1.05
CA LYS A 22 -7.24 -30.72 0.91
C LYS A 22 -7.21 -31.07 -0.57
N LEU A 23 -6.09 -31.62 -1.02
CA LEU A 23 -5.89 -32.01 -2.41
C LEU A 23 -6.53 -33.36 -2.72
N CYS A 24 -7.04 -33.54 -3.93
CA CYS A 24 -7.47 -34.86 -4.41
C CYS A 24 -6.26 -35.73 -4.77
N SER A 25 -6.48 -37.05 -4.90
CA SER A 25 -5.44 -38.04 -5.24
C SER A 25 -4.66 -37.69 -6.51
N ASN A 26 -5.33 -37.17 -7.54
CA ASN A 26 -4.68 -36.76 -8.78
C ASN A 26 -3.71 -35.59 -8.57
N CYS A 27 -4.08 -34.60 -7.75
CA CYS A 27 -3.21 -33.46 -7.45
C CYS A 27 -2.00 -33.88 -6.61
N LEU A 28 -2.20 -34.81 -5.66
CA LEU A 28 -1.12 -35.40 -4.88
C LEU A 28 -0.13 -36.18 -5.78
N ALA A 29 -0.63 -36.81 -6.84
CA ALA A 29 0.17 -37.47 -7.86
C ALA A 29 0.79 -36.51 -8.90
N GLY A 30 0.59 -35.20 -8.78
CA GLY A 30 1.13 -34.19 -9.70
C GLY A 30 0.39 -34.09 -11.05
N ILE A 31 -0.82 -34.64 -11.15
CA ILE A 31 -1.65 -34.64 -12.35
C ILE A 31 -2.60 -33.42 -12.33
N SER A 32 -2.89 -32.85 -13.50
CA SER A 32 -3.83 -31.74 -13.65
C SER A 32 -5.23 -32.11 -13.14
N CYS A 33 -5.80 -31.26 -12.28
CA CYS A 33 -7.12 -31.46 -11.72
C CYS A 33 -8.21 -30.92 -12.65
N ALA A 34 -9.25 -31.71 -12.92
CA ALA A 34 -10.47 -31.24 -13.58
C ALA A 34 -11.64 -31.00 -12.60
N ASP A 35 -11.46 -31.35 -11.33
CA ASP A 35 -12.49 -31.26 -10.30
C ASP A 35 -12.57 -29.84 -9.73
N ALA A 36 -13.66 -29.13 -10.04
CA ALA A 36 -13.90 -27.77 -9.58
C ALA A 36 -13.99 -27.62 -8.05
N THR A 37 -14.18 -28.73 -7.31
CA THR A 37 -14.21 -28.72 -5.84
C THR A 37 -12.81 -28.79 -5.22
N CYS A 38 -11.80 -29.19 -6.00
CA CYS A 38 -10.42 -29.23 -5.55
C CYS A 38 -9.81 -27.81 -5.54
N PRO A 39 -9.18 -27.36 -4.45
CA PRO A 39 -8.52 -26.05 -4.40
C PRO A 39 -7.46 -25.85 -5.50
N ALA A 40 -6.81 -26.94 -5.92
CA ALA A 40 -5.80 -26.92 -6.97
C ALA A 40 -6.37 -26.71 -8.39
N TYR A 41 -7.69 -26.79 -8.57
CA TYR A 41 -8.36 -26.60 -9.86
C TYR A 41 -8.07 -25.25 -10.50
N ASN A 42 -7.99 -24.19 -9.69
CA ASN A 42 -7.80 -22.82 -10.19
C ASN A 42 -6.48 -22.18 -9.72
N THR A 43 -5.41 -22.98 -9.74
CA THR A 43 -4.03 -22.52 -9.46
C THR A 43 -3.57 -21.40 -10.38
N THR A 44 -4.15 -21.26 -11.58
CA THR A 44 -3.87 -20.17 -12.52
C THR A 44 -4.15 -18.79 -11.90
N ARG A 45 -5.15 -18.65 -11.00
CA ARG A 45 -5.41 -17.40 -10.26
C ARG A 45 -4.25 -17.00 -9.34
N LEU A 46 -3.42 -17.95 -8.91
CA LEU A 46 -2.28 -17.74 -8.03
C LEU A 46 -0.95 -17.57 -8.78
N GLN A 47 -0.97 -17.55 -10.11
CA GLN A 47 0.26 -17.50 -10.91
C GLN A 47 1.19 -16.34 -10.54
N ARG A 48 0.64 -15.16 -10.24
CA ARG A 48 1.44 -14.00 -9.78
C ARG A 48 2.10 -14.27 -8.44
N PHE A 49 1.36 -14.83 -7.49
CA PHE A 49 1.92 -15.22 -6.19
C PHE A 49 3.01 -16.29 -6.38
N TYR A 50 2.79 -17.24 -7.28
CA TYR A 50 3.78 -18.27 -7.56
C TYR A 50 5.08 -17.69 -8.15
N GLN A 51 5.00 -16.72 -9.06
CA GLN A 51 6.17 -15.97 -9.54
C GLN A 51 6.88 -15.20 -8.43
N PHE A 52 6.13 -14.59 -7.50
CA PHE A 52 6.71 -13.95 -6.32
C PHE A 52 7.45 -14.96 -5.45
N TYR A 53 6.83 -16.11 -5.17
CA TYR A 53 7.42 -17.20 -4.40
C TYR A 53 8.75 -17.67 -5.02
N ILE A 54 8.76 -17.93 -6.33
CA ILE A 54 9.97 -18.30 -7.07
C ILE A 54 11.06 -17.24 -6.87
N ALA A 55 10.73 -15.96 -7.08
CA ALA A 55 11.70 -14.89 -6.99
C ALA A 55 12.31 -14.73 -5.58
N ILE A 56 11.52 -14.92 -4.51
CA ILE A 56 12.05 -14.80 -3.14
C ILE A 56 12.85 -16.02 -2.71
N VAL A 57 12.54 -17.21 -3.22
CA VAL A 57 13.34 -18.41 -3.00
C VAL A 57 14.69 -18.29 -3.71
N SER A 58 14.71 -17.87 -4.98
CA SER A 58 15.96 -17.65 -5.71
C SER A 58 16.84 -16.59 -5.03
N SER A 59 16.26 -15.47 -4.61
CA SER A 59 16.99 -14.43 -3.86
C SER A 59 17.59 -14.95 -2.54
N TYR A 60 16.92 -15.91 -1.88
CA TYR A 60 17.46 -16.50 -0.66
C TYR A 60 18.67 -17.41 -0.93
N GLU A 61 18.67 -18.14 -2.04
CA GLU A 61 19.83 -18.93 -2.47
C GLU A 61 21.00 -18.03 -2.90
N ASP A 62 20.73 -17.00 -3.71
CA ASP A 62 21.74 -16.07 -4.24
C ASP A 62 22.47 -15.30 -3.13
N ASP A 63 21.76 -14.90 -2.08
CA ASP A 63 22.29 -14.14 -0.95
C ASP A 63 23.04 -15.03 0.07
N ALA A 64 23.12 -16.35 -0.12
CA ALA A 64 23.85 -17.24 0.77
C ALA A 64 25.38 -17.18 0.53
N ALA A 65 26.15 -17.11 1.62
CA ALA A 65 27.62 -17.07 1.56
C ALA A 65 28.26 -18.39 1.06
N GLY A 66 27.47 -19.43 0.85
CA GLY A 66 27.87 -20.73 0.33
C GLY A 66 26.81 -21.81 0.60
N PRO A 67 26.96 -23.02 0.02
CA PRO A 67 25.98 -24.11 0.18
C PRO A 67 25.77 -24.54 1.64
N ASP A 68 26.80 -24.46 2.47
CA ASP A 68 26.72 -24.84 3.88
C ASP A 68 26.01 -23.79 4.75
N ALA A 69 25.89 -22.56 4.27
CA ALA A 69 25.18 -21.47 4.95
C ALA A 69 23.66 -21.52 4.72
N ILE A 70 23.19 -22.37 3.81
CA ILE A 70 21.78 -22.54 3.46
C ILE A 70 21.12 -23.49 4.47
N VAL A 71 20.22 -22.94 5.28
CA VAL A 71 19.47 -23.68 6.32
C VAL A 71 18.32 -24.47 5.69
N LEU A 72 17.45 -23.81 4.93
CA LEU A 72 16.40 -24.44 4.15
C LEU A 72 16.99 -24.87 2.81
N ARG A 73 17.05 -26.17 2.50
CA ARG A 73 17.66 -26.71 1.27
C ARG A 73 16.62 -27.17 0.26
N THR A 74 15.48 -27.64 0.75
CA THR A 74 14.39 -28.14 -0.07
C THR A 74 13.13 -27.29 0.11
N HIS A 75 12.23 -27.36 -0.87
CA HIS A 75 10.91 -26.78 -0.72
C HIS A 75 10.15 -27.36 0.47
N GLU A 76 10.39 -28.64 0.80
CA GLU A 76 9.80 -29.30 1.95
C GLU A 76 10.28 -28.68 3.26
N ASP A 77 11.58 -28.38 3.38
CA ASP A 77 12.13 -27.70 4.58
C ASP A 77 11.42 -26.35 4.80
N LEU A 78 11.22 -25.59 3.72
CA LEU A 78 10.51 -24.31 3.78
C LEU A 78 9.03 -24.50 4.15
N PHE A 79 8.37 -25.54 3.64
CA PHE A 79 6.98 -25.84 4.00
C PHE A 79 6.85 -26.23 5.47
N GLN A 80 7.77 -27.05 5.99
CA GLN A 80 7.83 -27.39 7.41
C GLN A 80 8.09 -26.15 8.28
N ALA A 81 9.02 -25.28 7.88
CA ALA A 81 9.24 -24.01 8.58
C ALA A 81 7.96 -23.14 8.61
N ILE A 82 7.23 -23.04 7.50
CA ILE A 82 5.96 -22.32 7.44
C ILE A 82 4.92 -22.93 8.37
N LEU A 83 4.79 -24.27 8.39
CA LEU A 83 3.87 -24.98 9.26
C LEU A 83 4.21 -24.77 10.73
N LEU A 84 5.48 -24.88 11.11
CA LEU A 84 5.95 -24.63 12.47
C LEU A 84 5.64 -23.20 12.91
N LEU A 85 5.87 -22.21 12.04
CA LEU A 85 5.59 -20.80 12.34
C LEU A 85 4.08 -20.55 12.54
N ARG A 86 3.24 -21.20 11.73
CA ARG A 86 1.79 -21.09 11.83
C ARG A 86 1.23 -21.77 13.09
N GLN A 87 1.83 -22.89 13.52
CA GLN A 87 1.39 -23.64 14.70
C GLN A 87 1.83 -23.00 16.02
N ASN A 88 2.85 -22.13 15.99
CA ASN A 88 3.46 -21.55 17.19
C ASN A 88 3.55 -20.01 17.11
N PRO A 89 2.44 -19.27 16.88
CA PRO A 89 2.48 -17.82 16.71
C PRO A 89 2.90 -17.06 17.98
N GLU A 90 2.84 -17.69 19.15
CA GLU A 90 3.25 -17.15 20.44
C GLU A 90 4.77 -17.14 20.64
N LYS A 91 5.50 -17.94 19.85
CA LYS A 91 6.97 -18.02 19.96
C LYS A 91 7.63 -16.77 19.41
N THR A 92 8.71 -16.40 20.09
CA THR A 92 9.61 -15.35 19.66
C THR A 92 10.43 -15.79 18.46
N ARG A 93 11.01 -14.82 17.74
CA ARG A 93 11.89 -15.11 16.60
C ARG A 93 13.12 -15.92 17.02
N GLN A 94 13.66 -15.68 18.22
CA GLN A 94 14.78 -16.47 18.75
C GLN A 94 14.36 -17.93 19.03
N GLU A 95 13.28 -18.15 19.76
CA GLU A 95 12.78 -19.51 20.08
C GLU A 95 12.45 -20.30 18.80
N PHE A 96 11.93 -19.62 17.78
CA PHE A 96 11.68 -20.24 16.48
C PHE A 96 12.97 -20.62 15.75
N GLY A 97 14.03 -19.82 15.89
CA GLY A 97 15.36 -20.16 15.39
C GLY A 97 15.95 -21.40 16.07
N GLU A 98 15.78 -21.52 17.38
CA GLU A 98 16.21 -22.71 18.14
C GLU A 98 15.45 -23.97 17.69
N LEU A 99 14.15 -23.86 17.38
CA LEU A 99 13.37 -24.97 16.84
C LEU A 99 13.84 -25.39 15.44
N LEU A 100 14.11 -24.44 14.54
CA LEU A 100 14.65 -24.74 13.21
C LEU A 100 16.05 -25.37 13.27
N MET A 101 16.87 -24.93 14.23
CA MET A 101 18.21 -25.50 14.44
C MET A 101 18.19 -26.91 15.03
N ARG A 102 17.17 -27.29 15.81
CA ARG A 102 17.05 -28.67 16.33
C ARG A 102 16.99 -29.71 15.21
N ASP A 103 16.38 -29.33 14.09
CA ASP A 103 16.28 -30.18 12.90
C ASP A 103 17.41 -29.93 11.88
N SER A 104 18.14 -28.82 11.99
CA SER A 104 19.17 -28.42 11.04
C SER A 104 20.59 -28.65 11.57
N ARG A 105 21.41 -29.38 10.81
CA ARG A 105 22.82 -29.67 11.15
C ARG A 105 23.79 -28.53 10.81
N SER A 106 23.29 -27.37 10.35
CA SER A 106 24.09 -26.29 9.79
C SER A 106 24.11 -25.06 10.70
N ALA A 107 25.28 -24.43 10.82
CA ALA A 107 25.47 -23.10 11.42
C ALA A 107 25.09 -21.95 10.46
N GLY A 108 24.16 -22.20 9.53
CA GLY A 108 23.72 -21.26 8.52
C GLY A 108 22.90 -20.10 9.09
N ASP A 109 22.59 -19.12 8.24
CA ASP A 109 21.84 -17.93 8.64
C ASP A 109 20.36 -18.26 8.85
N VAL A 110 20.04 -18.75 10.05
CA VAL A 110 18.68 -19.09 10.45
C VAL A 110 17.76 -17.89 10.41
N PHE A 111 18.24 -16.69 10.68
CA PHE A 111 17.38 -15.51 10.62
C PHE A 111 16.92 -15.22 9.20
N ARG A 112 17.75 -15.47 8.19
CA ARG A 112 17.33 -15.40 6.78
C ARG A 112 16.30 -16.47 6.42
N ALA A 113 16.48 -17.70 6.92
CA ALA A 113 15.49 -18.77 6.74
C ALA A 113 14.13 -18.44 7.38
N ILE A 114 14.14 -17.93 8.61
CA ILE A 114 12.93 -17.44 9.30
C ILE A 114 12.28 -16.30 8.52
N THR A 115 13.09 -15.36 8.03
CA THR A 115 12.61 -14.23 7.23
C THR A 115 11.94 -14.70 5.94
N LEU A 116 12.53 -15.70 5.27
CA LEU A 116 11.94 -16.30 4.07
C LEU A 116 10.60 -16.97 4.40
N ALA A 117 10.55 -17.83 5.41
CA ALA A 117 9.33 -18.53 5.82
C ALA A 117 8.21 -17.55 6.18
N ALA A 118 8.50 -16.55 7.01
CA ALA A 118 7.55 -15.51 7.38
C ALA A 118 7.09 -14.69 6.16
N LYS A 119 8.00 -14.35 5.24
CA LYS A 119 7.68 -13.60 4.02
C LYS A 119 6.82 -14.41 3.05
N VAL A 120 7.05 -15.71 2.90
CA VAL A 120 6.18 -16.60 2.10
C VAL A 120 4.80 -16.71 2.74
N LEU A 121 4.75 -16.89 4.07
CA LEU A 121 3.51 -17.05 4.83
C LEU A 121 2.62 -15.80 4.81
N THR A 122 3.22 -14.61 4.87
CA THR A 122 2.47 -13.37 5.11
C THR A 122 2.54 -12.36 3.97
N MET A 123 3.46 -12.53 3.02
CA MET A 123 3.87 -11.51 2.06
C MET A 123 4.37 -10.21 2.72
N ILE A 124 4.86 -10.30 3.95
CA ILE A 124 5.42 -9.18 4.73
C ILE A 124 6.93 -9.36 4.86
N ASP A 125 7.67 -8.28 4.57
CA ASP A 125 9.11 -8.26 4.70
C ASP A 125 9.53 -7.98 6.16
N CYS A 126 9.83 -9.03 6.92
CA CYS A 126 10.23 -8.94 8.33
C CYS A 126 11.74 -8.74 8.55
N SER A 127 12.53 -8.53 7.49
CA SER A 127 13.98 -8.31 7.58
C SER A 127 14.36 -7.14 8.49
N THR A 128 15.45 -7.32 9.23
CA THR A 128 16.05 -6.30 10.10
C THR A 128 16.61 -5.12 9.30
N SER A 129 16.52 -3.92 9.89
CA SER A 129 16.80 -2.65 9.21
C SER A 129 18.25 -2.48 8.72
N TYR A 130 19.20 -3.23 9.27
CA TYR A 130 20.63 -3.13 8.94
C TYR A 130 21.02 -3.83 7.61
N LEU A 131 20.18 -4.72 7.08
CA LEU A 131 20.46 -5.45 5.83
C LEU A 131 19.95 -4.76 4.56
N SER A 132 19.31 -3.59 4.69
CA SER A 132 18.70 -2.90 3.56
C SER A 132 19.26 -1.48 3.43
N THR A 133 20.33 -1.35 2.66
CA THR A 133 21.08 -0.09 2.43
C THR A 133 20.21 1.03 1.86
N ASP A 134 19.10 0.69 1.19
CA ASP A 134 18.18 1.62 0.51
C ASP A 134 17.03 2.16 1.42
N ARG A 135 17.05 1.89 2.74
CA ARG A 135 15.92 2.20 3.64
C ARG A 135 15.98 3.53 4.39
N LEU A 136 17.17 4.04 4.72
CA LEU A 136 17.32 5.30 5.46
C LEU A 136 16.92 6.51 4.62
N GLU A 137 17.22 6.50 3.32
CA GLU A 137 16.90 7.61 2.40
C GLU A 137 15.39 7.81 2.18
N LYS A 138 14.59 6.76 2.42
CA LYS A 138 13.13 6.76 2.24
C LYS A 138 12.34 7.13 3.51
N GLY A 139 13.01 7.44 4.63
CA GLY A 139 12.36 7.86 5.89
C GLY A 139 11.45 6.76 6.48
N ASN A 140 11.85 5.51 6.33
CA ASN A 140 10.98 4.35 6.49
C ASN A 140 11.23 3.65 7.84
N SER A 141 10.59 4.11 8.93
CA SER A 141 10.59 3.38 10.20
C SER A 141 9.64 2.17 10.10
N ARG A 142 10.10 1.09 9.47
CA ARG A 142 9.35 -0.18 9.49
C ARG A 142 9.51 -0.82 10.87
N ILE A 143 8.40 -1.23 11.46
CA ILE A 143 8.41 -2.13 12.61
C ILE A 143 9.03 -3.44 12.12
N CYS A 144 10.17 -3.80 12.71
CA CYS A 144 10.86 -5.07 12.44
C CYS A 144 10.37 -6.12 13.43
N TRP A 145 10.38 -7.39 13.01
CA TRP A 145 10.16 -8.50 13.93
C TRP A 145 11.41 -8.69 14.81
N LYS A 146 11.31 -8.24 16.07
CA LYS A 146 12.40 -8.29 17.05
C LYS A 146 12.59 -9.70 17.59
N ASP A 147 13.81 -10.01 18.01
CA ASP A 147 14.20 -11.34 18.49
C ASP A 147 13.39 -11.81 19.70
N ASP A 148 13.00 -10.87 20.57
CA ASP A 148 12.23 -11.07 21.81
C ASP A 148 10.70 -10.95 21.63
N SER A 149 10.23 -10.67 20.42
CA SER A 149 8.81 -10.45 20.17
C SER A 149 8.14 -11.68 19.55
N ALA A 150 6.99 -12.07 20.11
CA ALA A 150 6.16 -13.15 19.56
C ALA A 150 5.71 -12.83 18.12
N PHE A 151 5.67 -13.82 17.25
CA PHE A 151 5.26 -13.64 15.85
C PHE A 151 3.87 -13.02 15.69
N GLY A 152 2.89 -13.54 16.43
CA GLY A 152 1.51 -13.04 16.42
C GLY A 152 1.41 -11.60 16.92
N LYS A 153 2.17 -11.24 17.96
CA LYS A 153 2.23 -9.87 18.47
C LYS A 153 2.84 -8.93 17.45
N TYR A 154 3.94 -9.32 16.80
CA TYR A 154 4.53 -8.55 15.71
C TYR A 154 3.51 -8.29 14.60
N LEU A 155 2.75 -9.30 14.16
CA LEU A 155 1.71 -9.11 13.14
C LEU A 155 0.58 -8.19 13.59
N GLN A 156 0.15 -8.27 14.85
CA GLN A 156 -0.85 -7.38 15.42
C GLN A 156 -0.38 -5.92 15.43
N ASP A 157 0.88 -5.68 15.82
CA ASP A 157 1.47 -4.35 15.88
C ASP A 157 1.61 -3.70 14.49
N LEU A 158 1.66 -4.48 13.41
CA LEU A 158 1.69 -3.97 12.03
C LEU A 158 0.36 -3.38 11.57
N PHE A 159 -0.75 -3.81 12.16
CA PHE A 159 -2.11 -3.46 11.75
C PHE A 159 -2.94 -3.03 12.96
N PRO A 160 -2.65 -1.84 13.53
CA PRO A 160 -3.39 -1.34 14.69
C PRO A 160 -4.88 -1.20 14.37
N THR A 161 -5.73 -1.56 15.32
CA THR A 161 -7.19 -1.56 15.19
C THR A 161 -7.85 -0.32 15.80
N GLN A 162 -7.12 0.80 15.85
CA GLN A 162 -7.64 2.04 16.43
C GLN A 162 -8.81 2.58 15.59
N ASN A 163 -9.84 3.06 16.25
CA ASN A 163 -11.00 3.62 15.56
C ASN A 163 -10.67 5.00 15.00
N HIS A 164 -10.91 5.19 13.70
CA HIS A 164 -10.81 6.46 13.03
C HIS A 164 -12.18 7.12 12.89
N PRO A 165 -12.31 8.45 13.14
CA PRO A 165 -13.60 9.15 13.14
C PRO A 165 -14.43 8.98 11.86
N ILE A 166 -13.76 8.84 10.71
CA ILE A 166 -14.43 8.71 9.40
C ILE A 166 -14.50 7.26 8.92
N PHE A 167 -13.42 6.49 9.04
CA PHE A 167 -13.27 5.21 8.33
C PHE A 167 -13.66 3.99 9.16
N SER A 168 -13.91 4.16 10.47
CA SER A 168 -14.37 3.09 11.34
C SER A 168 -15.90 2.97 11.45
N TYR A 169 -16.65 3.94 10.91
CA TYR A 169 -18.12 3.99 11.01
C TYR A 169 -18.74 3.98 9.62
N PRO A 170 -18.99 2.79 9.04
CA PRO A 170 -19.25 2.68 7.62
C PRO A 170 -20.67 3.07 7.22
N ASP A 171 -21.57 3.26 8.20
CA ASP A 171 -22.93 3.79 8.02
C ASP A 171 -23.00 5.32 8.14
N SER A 172 -21.88 6.00 8.40
CA SER A 172 -21.87 7.47 8.51
C SER A 172 -21.86 8.15 7.14
N GLU A 173 -22.52 9.32 7.04
CA GLU A 173 -22.47 10.15 5.82
C GLU A 173 -21.03 10.56 5.48
N ALA A 174 -20.23 10.93 6.49
CA ALA A 174 -18.82 11.27 6.32
C ALA A 174 -18.00 10.13 5.68
N PHE A 175 -18.30 8.87 6.03
CA PHE A 175 -17.69 7.71 5.38
C PHE A 175 -18.09 7.61 3.91
N ALA A 176 -19.39 7.75 3.61
CA ALA A 176 -19.91 7.66 2.25
C ALA A 176 -19.28 8.74 1.34
N ASP A 177 -19.20 9.98 1.83
CA ASP A 177 -18.59 11.10 1.14
C ASP A 177 -17.09 10.87 0.89
N ALA A 178 -16.34 10.59 1.95
CA ALA A 178 -14.90 10.35 1.84
C ALA A 178 -14.58 9.16 0.91
N LYS A 179 -15.37 8.08 0.97
CA LYS A 179 -15.25 6.93 0.07
C LYS A 179 -15.54 7.31 -1.39
N GLY A 180 -16.55 8.13 -1.63
CA GLY A 180 -16.89 8.66 -2.96
C GLY A 180 -15.80 9.57 -3.55
N GLU A 181 -14.98 10.19 -2.70
CA GLU A 181 -13.85 11.02 -3.09
C GLU A 181 -12.56 10.25 -3.33
N LEU A 182 -12.28 9.21 -2.54
CA LEU A 182 -11.05 8.40 -2.60
C LEU A 182 -10.98 7.42 -3.78
N LEU A 183 -11.78 7.63 -4.81
CA LEU A 183 -11.74 6.84 -6.03
C LEU A 183 -10.39 7.02 -6.75
N GLY A 184 -9.78 5.93 -7.20
CA GLY A 184 -8.48 5.98 -7.90
C GLY A 184 -8.46 6.95 -9.08
N ARG A 185 -9.58 7.10 -9.81
CA ARG A 185 -9.72 8.09 -10.89
C ARG A 185 -9.63 9.54 -10.39
N LYS A 186 -10.22 9.85 -9.22
CA LYS A 186 -10.18 11.17 -8.59
C LYS A 186 -8.78 11.44 -8.05
N LEU A 187 -8.16 10.48 -7.37
CA LEU A 187 -6.77 10.58 -6.91
C LEU A 187 -5.80 10.83 -8.07
N ARG A 188 -5.95 10.13 -9.20
CA ARG A 188 -5.12 10.38 -10.38
C ARG A 188 -5.38 11.75 -11.00
N LYS A 189 -6.65 12.15 -11.14
CA LYS A 189 -7.05 13.42 -11.78
C LYS A 189 -6.65 14.64 -10.96
N HIS A 190 -7.02 14.66 -9.67
CA HIS A 190 -6.86 15.82 -8.81
C HIS A 190 -5.48 15.87 -8.16
N LEU A 191 -4.88 14.71 -7.90
CA LEU A 191 -3.60 14.65 -7.22
C LEU A 191 -2.41 14.28 -8.11
N ASN A 192 -2.63 13.92 -9.37
CA ASN A 192 -1.58 13.46 -10.29
C ASN A 192 -0.75 12.32 -9.68
N LEU A 193 -1.40 11.44 -8.90
CA LEU A 193 -0.73 10.29 -8.29
C LEU A 193 -0.40 9.23 -9.34
N LYS A 194 0.77 8.63 -9.22
CA LYS A 194 1.20 7.44 -9.94
C LYS A 194 0.95 6.22 -9.08
N PHE A 195 0.30 5.19 -9.62
CA PHE A 195 0.10 3.94 -8.90
C PHE A 195 1.27 3.00 -9.15
N ARG A 196 1.82 2.45 -8.06
CA ARG A 196 2.92 1.48 -8.12
C ARG A 196 2.49 0.19 -7.43
N PRO A 197 2.66 -0.98 -8.06
CA PRO A 197 2.41 -2.25 -7.38
C PRO A 197 3.37 -2.44 -6.20
N THR A 198 2.89 -3.00 -5.09
CA THR A 198 3.71 -3.50 -3.98
C THR A 198 3.37 -4.96 -3.68
N HIS A 199 4.39 -5.74 -3.32
CA HIS A 199 4.21 -7.10 -2.80
C HIS A 199 4.07 -7.14 -1.28
N ASP A 200 4.42 -6.04 -0.60
CA ASP A 200 4.28 -5.90 0.85
C ASP A 200 2.93 -5.27 1.17
N ILE A 201 2.06 -5.99 1.87
CA ILE A 201 0.72 -5.52 2.25
C ILE A 201 0.79 -4.32 3.21
N ARG A 202 1.86 -4.22 4.01
CA ARG A 202 2.10 -3.05 4.86
C ARG A 202 2.35 -1.79 4.05
N ASN A 203 2.55 -1.87 2.75
CA ASN A 203 2.72 -0.72 1.89
C ASN A 203 1.44 -0.38 1.09
N HIS A 204 0.35 -1.12 1.25
CA HIS A 204 -0.90 -0.84 0.55
C HIS A 204 -1.46 0.54 0.94
N LEU A 205 -1.83 1.36 -0.05
CA LEU A 205 -2.26 2.76 0.10
C LEU A 205 -1.22 3.68 0.73
N ARG A 206 0.06 3.30 0.67
CA ARG A 206 1.12 4.17 1.17
C ARG A 206 1.42 5.30 0.18
N LEU A 207 1.20 6.53 0.61
CA LEU A 207 1.47 7.73 -0.18
C LEU A 207 2.91 8.22 0.01
N ASN A 208 3.72 8.18 -1.05
CA ASN A 208 4.98 8.90 -1.12
C ASN A 208 4.74 10.31 -1.68
N ARG A 209 4.69 11.30 -0.79
CA ARG A 209 4.47 12.71 -1.14
C ARG A 209 5.59 13.33 -1.98
N ARG A 210 6.82 12.81 -1.91
CA ARG A 210 7.95 13.35 -2.70
C ARG A 210 7.86 12.96 -4.17
N SER A 211 7.48 11.72 -4.44
CA SER A 211 7.39 11.18 -5.79
C SER A 211 5.97 11.15 -6.36
N ASN A 212 4.97 11.55 -5.57
CA ASN A 212 3.54 11.41 -5.87
C ASN A 212 3.18 9.97 -6.27
N VAL A 213 3.79 8.99 -5.60
CA VAL A 213 3.52 7.57 -5.85
C VAL A 213 2.63 7.03 -4.73
N LEU A 214 1.55 6.36 -5.10
CA LEU A 214 0.74 5.58 -4.19
C LEU A 214 1.00 4.09 -4.43
N GLU A 215 1.44 3.39 -3.39
CA GLU A 215 1.71 1.95 -3.47
C GLU A 215 0.43 1.13 -3.29
N ILE A 216 0.17 0.20 -4.21
CA ILE A 216 -1.04 -0.62 -4.25
C ILE A 216 -0.65 -2.09 -4.21
N TYR A 217 -1.00 -2.75 -3.11
CA TYR A 217 -0.90 -4.20 -3.03
C TYR A 217 -1.80 -4.88 -4.07
N HIS A 218 -1.26 -5.85 -4.81
CA HIS A 218 -1.91 -6.41 -6.00
C HIS A 218 -2.06 -7.93 -6.01
N TYR A 219 -1.57 -8.65 -5.00
CA TYR A 219 -1.72 -10.10 -4.89
C TYR A 219 -3.07 -10.45 -4.25
N THR A 220 -4.16 -10.04 -4.90
CA THR A 220 -5.51 -10.20 -4.37
C THR A 220 -5.91 -11.66 -4.24
N SER A 221 -5.44 -12.54 -5.13
CA SER A 221 -5.68 -13.99 -5.01
C SER A 221 -5.07 -14.58 -3.75
N PHE A 222 -3.87 -14.15 -3.34
CA PHE A 222 -3.27 -14.55 -2.07
C PHE A 222 -4.14 -14.16 -0.87
N ILE A 223 -4.60 -12.90 -0.80
CA ILE A 223 -5.48 -12.44 0.30
C ILE A 223 -6.79 -13.23 0.31
N LYS A 224 -7.38 -13.47 -0.86
CA LYS A 224 -8.62 -14.25 -0.97
C LYS A 224 -8.45 -15.66 -0.40
N GLU A 225 -7.34 -16.33 -0.71
CA GLU A 225 -7.05 -17.66 -0.14
C GLU A 225 -6.77 -17.61 1.36
N GLN A 226 -6.06 -16.60 1.86
CA GLN A 226 -5.87 -16.40 3.31
C GLN A 226 -7.21 -16.22 4.04
N LEU A 227 -8.15 -15.47 3.47
CA LEU A 227 -9.47 -15.28 4.04
C LEU A 227 -10.32 -16.55 4.01
N LYS A 228 -10.24 -17.33 2.92
CA LYS A 228 -10.90 -18.64 2.85
C LYS A 228 -10.36 -19.59 3.91
N ALA A 229 -9.05 -19.63 4.11
CA ALA A 229 -8.41 -20.46 5.12
C ALA A 229 -8.82 -20.04 6.54
N ALA A 230 -8.82 -18.74 6.84
CA ALA A 230 -9.25 -18.21 8.14
C ALA A 230 -10.74 -18.43 8.44
N ASN A 231 -11.59 -18.45 7.41
CA ASN A 231 -13.04 -18.69 7.56
C ASN A 231 -13.42 -20.18 7.58
N GLN A 232 -12.46 -21.12 7.56
CA GLN A 232 -12.76 -22.56 7.55
C GLN A 232 -13.56 -23.01 8.79
N ASP A 233 -13.43 -22.35 9.94
CA ASP A 233 -14.26 -22.62 11.13
C ASP A 233 -15.74 -22.26 10.91
N GLY A 234 -16.02 -21.20 10.15
CA GLY A 234 -17.38 -20.83 9.74
C GLY A 234 -17.92 -21.73 8.63
N ILE A 235 -17.07 -22.18 7.71
CA ILE A 235 -17.43 -23.10 6.62
C ILE A 235 -17.73 -24.50 7.16
N ALA A 236 -16.96 -25.02 8.13
CA ALA A 236 -17.23 -26.29 8.79
C ALA A 236 -18.57 -26.27 9.55
N LEU A 237 -18.87 -25.14 10.22
CA LEU A 237 -20.15 -24.93 10.89
C LEU A 237 -21.31 -24.85 9.88
N LEU A 238 -21.15 -24.13 8.78
CA LEU A 238 -22.13 -24.08 7.68
C LEU A 238 -22.33 -25.44 6.99
N GLN A 239 -21.27 -26.22 6.79
CA GLN A 239 -21.35 -27.57 6.25
C GLN A 239 -22.11 -28.51 7.18
N SER A 240 -21.90 -28.40 8.51
CA SER A 240 -22.67 -29.15 9.50
C SER A 240 -24.15 -28.75 9.52
N LEU A 241 -24.47 -27.47 9.28
CA LEU A 241 -25.84 -26.98 9.25
C LEU A 241 -26.57 -27.35 7.95
N VAL A 242 -25.89 -27.37 6.80
CA VAL A 242 -26.46 -27.85 5.53
C VAL A 242 -26.78 -29.36 5.60
N THR A 243 -25.92 -30.15 6.25
CA THR A 243 -26.16 -31.59 6.45
C THR A 243 -27.23 -31.88 7.50
N THR A 244 -27.39 -31.03 8.52
CA THR A 244 -28.36 -31.23 9.61
C THR A 244 -29.73 -30.61 9.33
N CYS A 245 -29.80 -29.55 8.51
CA CYS A 245 -31.01 -28.73 8.35
C CYS A 245 -31.55 -28.65 6.91
N SER A 246 -31.06 -29.45 5.96
CA SER A 246 -31.59 -29.53 4.58
C SER A 246 -31.67 -28.18 3.86
N LEU A 247 -30.69 -27.30 4.07
CA LEU A 247 -30.62 -26.00 3.39
C LEU A 247 -30.06 -26.13 1.96
N ASP A 248 -30.49 -25.23 1.09
CA ASP A 248 -30.20 -25.22 -0.36
C ASP A 248 -28.67 -25.16 -0.65
N PRO A 249 -28.12 -26.12 -1.45
CA PRO A 249 -26.71 -26.13 -1.86
C PRO A 249 -26.23 -24.88 -2.62
N ASP A 250 -27.14 -24.11 -3.23
CA ASP A 250 -26.78 -22.95 -4.04
C ASP A 250 -26.41 -21.70 -3.22
N ILE A 251 -26.56 -21.74 -1.90
CA ILE A 251 -26.08 -20.66 -1.01
C ILE A 251 -24.55 -20.49 -1.03
N LEU A 252 -23.83 -21.46 -1.62
CA LEU A 252 -22.36 -21.49 -1.73
C LEU A 252 -21.81 -20.89 -3.03
N ARG A 253 -22.66 -20.48 -3.98
CA ARG A 253 -22.21 -20.01 -5.30
C ARG A 253 -22.50 -18.53 -5.55
N PHE A 254 -21.70 -17.65 -4.94
CA PHE A 254 -21.43 -16.33 -5.53
C PHE A 254 -20.07 -15.73 -5.09
N GLU A 255 -19.16 -15.52 -6.04
CA GLU A 255 -17.71 -15.24 -5.86
C GLU A 255 -17.35 -13.81 -5.37
N PHE A 256 -18.31 -13.04 -4.86
CA PHE A 256 -18.05 -11.75 -4.18
C PHE A 256 -18.68 -11.67 -2.79
N SER A 257 -19.75 -12.42 -2.51
CA SER A 257 -20.35 -12.57 -1.18
C SER A 257 -19.69 -13.66 -0.35
N SER A 258 -18.92 -14.59 -0.94
CA SER A 258 -18.27 -15.69 -0.20
C SER A 258 -17.13 -15.28 0.75
N ILE A 259 -16.67 -14.03 0.68
CA ILE A 259 -15.66 -13.48 1.61
C ILE A 259 -16.33 -12.61 2.69
N ARG A 260 -17.54 -12.13 2.43
CA ARG A 260 -18.28 -11.18 3.25
C ARG A 260 -19.23 -11.97 4.15
N ARG A 261 -19.26 -11.69 5.46
CA ARG A 261 -20.19 -12.38 6.36
C ARG A 261 -21.63 -11.99 5.99
N HIS A 262 -22.58 -12.90 6.19
CA HIS A 262 -24.00 -12.59 5.97
C HIS A 262 -24.41 -11.39 6.85
N GLY A 263 -24.95 -10.33 6.25
CA GLY A 263 -25.32 -9.08 6.95
C GLY A 263 -24.23 -8.00 6.99
N GLU A 264 -23.04 -8.26 6.45
CA GLU A 264 -21.97 -7.26 6.35
C GLU A 264 -22.20 -6.43 5.08
N GLU A 265 -23.09 -5.44 5.08
CA GLU A 265 -23.36 -4.57 3.91
C GLU A 265 -22.40 -3.39 3.80
N ASN A 266 -21.82 -2.98 4.93
CA ASN A 266 -20.89 -1.87 5.08
C ASN A 266 -19.67 -2.31 5.90
N ILE A 267 -18.49 -2.36 5.27
CA ILE A 267 -17.23 -2.77 5.93
C ILE A 267 -16.48 -1.52 6.38
N ALA A 268 -16.20 -1.44 7.67
CA ALA A 268 -15.30 -0.45 8.25
C ALA A 268 -13.85 -0.68 7.79
N TYR A 269 -13.12 0.39 7.47
CA TYR A 269 -11.73 0.31 7.02
C TYR A 269 -10.73 0.54 8.16
N ILE A 270 -10.92 -0.16 9.29
CA ILE A 270 -10.18 0.06 10.53
C ILE A 270 -8.65 -0.02 10.31
N TYR A 271 -8.17 -1.09 9.67
CA TYR A 271 -6.73 -1.34 9.49
C TYR A 271 -6.02 -0.38 8.52
N LEU A 272 -6.77 0.30 7.64
CA LEU A 272 -6.22 1.21 6.63
C LEU A 272 -6.72 2.64 6.81
N ALA A 273 -7.43 2.90 7.91
CA ALA A 273 -8.14 4.14 8.15
C ALA A 273 -7.20 5.34 8.13
N ASP A 274 -6.05 5.24 8.79
CA ASP A 274 -5.05 6.32 8.84
C ASP A 274 -4.52 6.66 7.44
N ARG A 275 -4.29 5.65 6.60
CA ARG A 275 -3.79 5.86 5.23
C ARG A 275 -4.84 6.48 4.32
N LEU A 276 -6.08 6.03 4.47
CA LEU A 276 -7.22 6.63 3.76
C LEU A 276 -7.45 8.06 4.21
N SER A 277 -7.29 8.35 5.51
CA SER A 277 -7.34 9.68 6.09
C SER A 277 -6.24 10.58 5.56
N GLU A 278 -5.00 10.09 5.49
CA GLU A 278 -3.90 10.82 4.86
C GLU A 278 -4.18 11.14 3.39
N LEU A 279 -4.74 10.20 2.63
CA LEU A 279 -5.12 10.42 1.23
C LEU A 279 -6.27 11.42 1.09
N HIS A 280 -7.27 11.33 1.96
CA HIS A 280 -8.42 12.21 1.95
C HIS A 280 -8.01 13.64 2.32
N ASN A 281 -7.18 13.79 3.35
CA ASN A 281 -6.58 15.08 3.71
C ASN A 281 -5.74 15.64 2.56
N GLU A 282 -4.92 14.83 1.90
CA GLU A 282 -4.14 15.28 0.72
C GLU A 282 -5.05 15.68 -0.46
N LEU A 283 -6.27 15.13 -0.55
CA LEU A 283 -7.27 15.53 -1.55
C LEU A 283 -7.92 16.88 -1.22
N GLN A 284 -8.28 17.08 0.05
CA GLN A 284 -8.90 18.31 0.54
C GLN A 284 -7.89 19.48 0.61
N ASN A 285 -6.65 19.19 0.98
CA ASN A 285 -5.56 20.15 1.13
C ASN A 285 -4.38 19.73 0.23
N PRO A 286 -4.52 19.83 -1.10
CA PRO A 286 -3.46 19.42 -2.02
C PRO A 286 -2.24 20.33 -1.83
N ARG A 287 -1.08 19.73 -1.56
CA ARG A 287 0.16 20.51 -1.50
C ARG A 287 0.43 21.18 -2.85
N PRO A 288 0.99 22.40 -2.87
CA PRO A 288 1.37 23.07 -4.11
C PRO A 288 2.29 22.18 -4.96
N ARG A 289 1.77 21.74 -6.11
CA ARG A 289 2.45 20.76 -6.98
C ARG A 289 2.90 21.44 -8.26
N GLY A 290 4.22 21.54 -8.41
CA GLY A 290 4.87 22.06 -9.61
C GLY A 290 6.05 22.97 -9.28
N GLY A 291 6.98 23.10 -10.22
CA GLY A 291 8.09 24.04 -10.09
C GLY A 291 7.61 25.48 -9.89
N VAL A 292 6.53 25.86 -10.59
CA VAL A 292 5.91 27.18 -10.53
C VAL A 292 5.30 27.48 -9.16
N TRP A 293 4.54 26.55 -8.58
CA TRP A 293 3.93 26.74 -7.25
C TRP A 293 4.97 26.71 -6.13
N ARG A 294 5.99 25.82 -6.19
CA ARG A 294 7.13 25.86 -5.25
C ARG A 294 8.01 27.10 -5.43
N TRP A 295 8.03 27.68 -6.63
CA TRP A 295 8.73 28.93 -6.92
C TRP A 295 7.95 30.13 -6.36
N LEU A 296 6.63 30.14 -6.54
CA LEU A 296 5.71 31.12 -5.94
C LEU A 296 5.80 31.09 -4.42
N GLU A 297 5.82 29.91 -3.80
CA GLU A 297 5.94 29.74 -2.35
C GLU A 297 7.33 30.14 -1.82
N ARG A 298 8.39 29.91 -2.60
CA ARG A 298 9.73 30.45 -2.30
C ARG A 298 9.80 31.97 -2.45
N LYS A 299 8.98 32.57 -3.31
CA LYS A 299 8.89 34.02 -3.53
C LYS A 299 7.77 34.71 -2.73
N SER A 300 6.96 34.01 -1.96
CA SER A 300 5.87 34.59 -1.17
C SER A 300 6.25 34.88 0.29
N GLY A 301 7.52 34.69 0.67
CA GLY A 301 8.01 35.10 2.00
C GLY A 301 7.79 36.59 2.24
N ALA A 302 7.50 36.98 3.50
CA ALA A 302 7.11 38.34 3.91
C ALA A 302 7.96 39.48 3.30
N ARG A 303 9.25 39.21 3.04
CA ARG A 303 10.18 40.16 2.40
C ARG A 303 9.79 40.54 0.97
N TYR A 304 9.21 39.62 0.19
CA TYR A 304 8.77 39.89 -1.18
C TYR A 304 7.44 40.65 -1.26
N MET A 305 6.51 40.42 -0.32
CA MET A 305 5.30 41.25 -0.22
C MET A 305 5.63 42.70 0.15
N ILE A 306 6.62 42.90 1.03
CA ILE A 306 7.12 44.25 1.36
C ILE A 306 7.77 44.92 0.15
N MET A 307 8.52 44.17 -0.68
CA MET A 307 9.09 44.73 -1.92
C MET A 307 8.04 45.07 -2.97
N ALA A 308 7.00 44.24 -3.13
CA ALA A 308 5.91 44.51 -4.08
C ALA A 308 5.12 45.78 -3.72
N THR A 309 4.85 45.98 -2.42
CA THR A 309 4.18 47.21 -1.93
C THR A 309 5.05 48.44 -2.11
N LEU A 310 6.37 48.35 -1.87
CA LEU A 310 7.32 49.43 -2.17
C LEU A 310 7.33 49.82 -3.65
N ILE A 311 7.37 48.86 -4.57
CA ILE A 311 7.31 49.12 -6.02
C ILE A 311 5.98 49.80 -6.39
N GLY A 312 4.87 49.33 -5.82
CA GLY A 312 3.55 49.95 -6.03
C GLY A 312 3.52 51.41 -5.59
N VAL A 313 4.11 51.74 -4.44
CA VAL A 313 4.22 53.13 -3.96
C VAL A 313 5.08 53.98 -4.89
N VAL A 314 6.21 53.47 -5.37
CA VAL A 314 7.06 54.21 -6.33
C VAL A 314 6.32 54.51 -7.62
N ILE A 315 5.58 53.52 -8.17
CA ILE A 315 4.77 53.73 -9.37
C ILE A 315 3.69 54.79 -9.13
N ALA A 316 3.01 54.75 -7.97
CA ALA A 316 2.00 55.74 -7.62
C ALA A 316 2.57 57.17 -7.53
N ILE A 317 3.77 57.33 -6.97
CA ILE A 317 4.47 58.62 -6.92
C ILE A 317 4.79 59.12 -8.33
N VAL A 318 5.33 58.26 -9.19
CA VAL A 318 5.68 58.63 -10.57
C VAL A 318 4.44 59.05 -11.37
N LEU A 319 3.35 58.29 -11.25
CA LEU A 319 2.08 58.64 -11.90
C LEU A 319 1.49 59.93 -11.34
N GLY A 320 1.62 60.19 -10.04
CA GLY A 320 1.22 61.44 -9.40
C GLY A 320 1.98 62.65 -9.96
N ILE A 321 3.31 62.53 -10.09
CA ILE A 321 4.16 63.59 -10.68
C ILE A 321 3.80 63.83 -12.15
N ALA A 322 3.63 62.76 -12.93
CA ALA A 322 3.24 62.86 -14.33
C ALA A 322 1.89 63.57 -14.49
N SER A 323 0.90 63.23 -13.66
CA SER A 323 -0.40 63.89 -13.64
C SER A 323 -0.27 65.39 -13.35
N LEU A 324 0.50 65.76 -12.31
CA LEU A 324 0.75 67.16 -11.98
C LEU A 324 1.38 67.93 -13.15
N ALA A 325 2.36 67.34 -13.83
CA ALA A 325 3.01 67.94 -15.00
C ALA A 325 2.01 68.18 -16.14
N THR A 326 1.12 67.22 -16.42
CA THR A 326 0.07 67.40 -17.44
C THR A 326 -0.91 68.51 -17.07
N SER A 327 -1.28 68.63 -15.79
CA SER A 327 -2.17 69.71 -15.33
C SER A 327 -1.53 71.09 -15.47
N VAL A 328 -0.24 71.22 -15.13
CA VAL A 328 0.50 72.49 -15.31
C VAL A 328 0.58 72.85 -16.79
N PHE A 329 0.86 71.88 -17.66
CA PHE A 329 0.90 72.12 -19.11
C PHE A 329 -0.46 72.54 -19.67
N GLN A 330 -1.54 71.86 -19.26
CA GLN A 330 -2.90 72.23 -19.66
C GLN A 330 -3.28 73.64 -19.19
N ALA A 331 -2.95 73.99 -17.96
CA ALA A 331 -3.18 75.33 -17.42
C ALA A 331 -2.41 76.40 -18.21
N TRP A 332 -1.17 76.10 -18.61
CA TRP A 332 -0.37 77.00 -19.45
C TRP A 332 -0.97 77.16 -20.85
N VAL A 333 -1.39 76.07 -21.50
CA VAL A 333 -2.06 76.13 -22.82
C VAL A 333 -3.35 76.94 -22.74
N ALA A 334 -4.16 76.74 -21.69
CA ALA A 334 -5.38 77.51 -21.47
C ALA A 334 -5.09 79.01 -21.27
N TYR A 335 -4.03 79.34 -20.52
CA TYR A 335 -3.59 80.72 -20.34
C TYR A 335 -3.15 81.36 -21.67
N GLN A 336 -2.38 80.64 -22.50
CA GLN A 336 -1.97 81.12 -23.82
C GLN A 336 -3.17 81.32 -24.75
N ALA A 337 -4.14 80.40 -24.74
CA ALA A 337 -5.36 80.53 -25.53
C ALA A 337 -6.22 81.73 -25.10
N TRP A 338 -6.23 82.07 -23.81
CA TRP A 338 -6.90 83.25 -23.30
C TRP A 338 -6.20 84.56 -23.71
N GLN A 339 -4.87 84.59 -23.71
CA GLN A 339 -4.11 85.77 -24.13
C GLN A 339 -4.10 86.00 -25.64
N HIS A 340 -4.18 84.94 -26.44
CA HIS A 340 -4.18 85.00 -27.91
C HIS A 340 -5.42 84.30 -28.49
N PRO A 341 -6.62 84.89 -28.34
CA PRO A 341 -7.83 84.30 -28.90
C PRO A 341 -7.76 84.33 -30.43
N VAL A 342 -7.79 83.16 -31.06
CA VAL A 342 -7.93 83.02 -32.51
C VAL A 342 -9.36 83.37 -32.91
N ALA A 343 -9.51 84.36 -33.79
CA ALA A 343 -10.81 84.71 -34.35
C ALA A 343 -11.37 83.51 -35.14
N PRO A 344 -12.67 83.21 -35.03
CA PRO A 344 -13.28 82.13 -35.79
C PRO A 344 -13.11 82.39 -37.30
N PRO A 345 -12.87 81.33 -38.11
CA PRO A 345 -12.79 81.49 -39.56
C PRO A 345 -14.11 82.07 -40.07
N SER A 346 -14.01 83.16 -40.84
CA SER A 346 -15.15 83.79 -41.52
C SER A 346 -15.78 82.81 -42.53
N PRO A 347 -17.12 82.76 -42.61
CA PRO A 347 -17.87 81.79 -43.43
C PRO A 347 -17.63 81.92 -44.94
#